data_AF-A0A318LTV6-F1
#
_entry.id   AF-A0A318LTV6-F1
#
_cell.length_a   1.000
_cell.length_b   1.000
_cell.length_c   1.000
_cell.angle_alpha   90.00
_cell.angle_beta   90.00
_cell.angle_gamma   90.00
#
_symmetry.space_group_name_H-M   'P 1'
#
loop_
_entity.id
_entity.type
_entity.pdbx_description
1 polymer ?
#
loop_
_entity_poly.entity_id
_entity_poly.type
_entity_poly.pdbx_seq_one_letter_code
_entity_poly.pdbx_strand_id
1 'polypeptide(L)'
;MELVDWLPDGPAGWIVLAAVLVALGWWAARSLPGRLFGATSAQRLAKERGWLVKVSPTGPGGGSAWEAGTVPGTYLEFLGEHQGLVFHAREHRTRATRSSGHPGEQSYRWRPDYVVTVATTAPPGQGADRWLAAYPAILDWEQRIFHDLDRAMRPPPGGVHSGSGVVSVGKRDDRLSKKQLLADLDRLVALARSQQQ
;
A
#
# COMPACT_ATOMS: atom_id res chain seq x y z
N MET A 1 -11.61 44.10 -13.63
CA MET A 1 -11.57 42.70 -13.17
C MET A 1 -11.24 41.88 -14.39
N GLU A 2 -9.96 41.90 -14.78
CA GLU A 2 -9.49 41.39 -16.07
C GLU A 2 -8.75 40.09 -15.82
N LEU A 3 -9.46 38.98 -16.08
CA LEU A 3 -8.91 37.62 -16.08
C LEU A 3 -8.57 37.16 -17.51
N VAL A 4 -8.62 38.08 -18.49
CA VAL A 4 -8.59 37.77 -19.93
C VAL A 4 -7.21 37.97 -20.56
N ASP A 5 -6.32 38.75 -19.95
CA ASP A 5 -4.97 39.06 -20.48
C ASP A 5 -3.95 37.91 -20.42
N TRP A 6 -4.37 36.73 -19.95
CA TRP A 6 -3.51 35.55 -19.88
C TRP A 6 -3.56 34.71 -21.16
N LEU A 7 -4.63 34.79 -21.97
CA LEU A 7 -4.83 33.82 -23.05
C LEU A 7 -3.82 34.03 -24.19
N PRO A 8 -3.18 32.96 -24.70
CA PRO A 8 -2.19 33.09 -25.76
C PRO A 8 -2.82 33.58 -27.07
N ASP A 9 -2.27 34.66 -27.63
CA ASP A 9 -2.74 35.32 -28.85
C ASP A 9 -2.48 34.54 -30.14
N GLY A 10 -1.71 33.45 -30.08
CA GLY A 10 -1.28 32.69 -31.26
C GLY A 10 -1.29 31.16 -31.07
N PRO A 11 -1.33 30.41 -32.18
CA PRO A 11 -1.45 28.94 -32.16
C PRO A 11 -0.31 28.26 -31.39
N ALA A 12 0.90 28.83 -31.41
CA ALA A 12 2.05 28.34 -30.65
C ALA A 12 1.83 28.39 -29.13
N GLY A 13 1.20 29.45 -28.61
CA GLY A 13 0.93 29.57 -27.18
C GLY A 13 -0.14 28.58 -26.70
N TRP A 14 -1.13 28.27 -27.55
CA TRP A 14 -2.11 27.21 -27.28
C TRP A 14 -1.48 25.81 -27.25
N ILE A 15 -0.51 25.53 -28.11
CA ILE A 15 0.23 24.26 -28.10
C ILE A 15 1.01 24.11 -26.78
N VAL A 16 1.69 25.16 -26.33
CA VAL A 16 2.43 25.14 -25.05
C VAL A 16 1.46 24.95 -23.88
N LEU A 17 0.34 25.66 -23.86
CA LEU A 17 -0.68 25.51 -22.82
C LEU A 17 -1.26 24.10 -22.79
N ALA A 18 -1.57 23.52 -23.96
CA ALA A 18 -2.04 22.14 -24.07
C ALA A 18 -0.99 21.14 -23.55
N ALA A 19 0.29 21.31 -23.89
CA ALA A 19 1.37 20.47 -23.39
C ALA A 19 1.51 20.57 -21.85
N VAL A 20 1.40 21.77 -21.28
CA VAL A 20 1.41 21.98 -19.83
C VAL A 20 0.21 21.33 -19.16
N LEU A 21 -0.99 21.46 -19.73
CA LEU A 21 -2.20 20.82 -19.20
C LEU A 21 -2.12 19.29 -19.27
N VAL A 22 -1.57 18.72 -20.35
CA VAL A 22 -1.33 17.27 -20.46
C VAL A 22 -0.29 16.83 -19.43
N ALA A 23 0.80 17.57 -19.25
CA ALA A 23 1.82 17.25 -18.25
C ALA A 23 1.26 17.33 -16.82
N LEU A 24 0.45 18.35 -16.52
CA LEU A 24 -0.24 18.49 -15.24
C LEU A 24 -1.28 17.38 -15.04
N GLY A 25 -2.07 17.06 -16.07
CA GLY A 25 -3.04 15.97 -16.05
C GLY A 25 -2.38 14.62 -15.81
N TRP A 26 -1.26 14.35 -16.48
CA TRP A 26 -0.45 13.16 -16.28
C TRP A 26 0.16 13.10 -14.88
N TRP A 27 0.71 14.21 -14.39
CA TRP A 27 1.26 14.31 -13.04
C TRP A 27 0.18 14.09 -11.98
N ALA A 28 -0.98 14.72 -12.14
CA ALA A 28 -2.14 14.59 -11.27
C ALA A 28 -2.66 13.15 -11.27
N ALA A 29 -2.86 12.55 -12.45
CA ALA A 29 -3.30 11.16 -12.60
C ALA A 29 -2.33 10.16 -11.96
N ARG A 30 -1.02 10.45 -11.95
CA ARG A 30 0.00 9.59 -11.32
C ARG A 30 0.14 9.83 -9.82
N SER A 31 -0.06 11.06 -9.35
CA SER A 31 0.28 11.49 -7.98
C SER A 31 -0.93 11.54 -7.03
N LEU A 32 -2.14 11.70 -7.55
CA LEU A 32 -3.37 11.82 -6.75
C LEU A 32 -3.94 10.47 -6.25
N PRO A 33 -3.91 9.35 -7.01
CA PRO A 33 -4.59 8.12 -6.57
C PRO A 33 -4.07 7.58 -5.23
N GLY A 34 -2.75 7.63 -4.98
CA GLY A 34 -2.15 7.21 -3.71
C GLY A 34 -2.23 8.27 -2.59
N ARG A 35 -2.63 9.50 -2.89
CA ARG A 35 -2.91 10.54 -1.87
C ARG A 35 -4.38 10.57 -1.47
N LEU A 36 -5.26 10.23 -2.41
CA LEU A 36 -6.71 10.15 -2.20
C LEU A 36 -7.15 8.81 -1.64
N PHE A 37 -6.31 7.76 -1.74
CA PHE A 37 -6.52 6.51 -1.00
C PHE A 37 -6.20 6.67 0.50
N GLY A 38 -6.85 7.65 1.12
CA GLY A 38 -6.80 7.92 2.55
C GLY A 38 -7.98 7.27 3.27
N ALA A 39 -8.16 7.67 4.53
CA ALA A 39 -9.10 7.08 5.48
C ALA A 39 -10.51 6.83 4.91
N THR A 40 -11.09 7.80 4.22
CA THR A 40 -12.48 7.75 3.73
C THR A 40 -12.68 6.72 2.63
N SER A 41 -11.78 6.68 1.64
CA SER A 41 -11.87 5.73 0.53
C SER A 41 -11.57 4.29 0.98
N ALA A 42 -10.64 4.13 1.92
CA ALA A 42 -10.29 2.85 2.53
C ALA A 42 -11.46 2.30 3.34
N GLN A 43 -12.09 3.14 4.18
CA GLN A 43 -13.30 2.80 4.93
C GLN A 43 -14.47 2.43 4.01
N ARG A 44 -14.67 3.19 2.94
CA ARG A 44 -15.72 2.87 1.96
C ARG A 44 -15.48 1.51 1.30
N LEU A 45 -14.26 1.26 0.83
CA LEU A 45 -13.89 -0.03 0.23
C LEU A 45 -14.09 -1.18 1.22
N ALA A 46 -13.64 -1.02 2.46
CA ALA A 46 -13.78 -2.02 3.50
C ALA A 46 -15.26 -2.34 3.76
N LYS A 47 -16.09 -1.30 3.90
CA LYS A 47 -17.54 -1.46 4.05
C LYS A 47 -18.20 -2.16 2.85
N GLU A 48 -17.84 -1.77 1.63
CA GLU A 48 -18.35 -2.39 0.39
C GLU A 48 -18.02 -3.88 0.29
N ARG A 49 -16.91 -4.32 0.90
CA ARG A 49 -16.41 -5.69 0.82
C ARG A 49 -16.59 -6.49 2.12
N GLY A 50 -17.16 -5.88 3.15
CA GLY A 50 -17.26 -6.47 4.49
C GLY A 50 -15.90 -6.68 5.18
N TRP A 51 -14.85 -5.99 4.76
CA TRP A 51 -13.51 -6.11 5.34
C TRP A 51 -13.35 -5.25 6.59
N LEU A 52 -12.39 -5.62 7.43
CA LEU A 52 -11.91 -4.80 8.53
C LEU A 52 -10.84 -3.83 8.01
N VAL A 53 -10.85 -2.61 8.51
CA VAL A 53 -9.85 -1.59 8.17
C VAL A 53 -9.45 -0.82 9.42
N LYS A 54 -8.15 -0.54 9.53
CA LYS A 54 -7.62 0.40 10.52
C LYS A 54 -6.89 1.52 9.81
N VAL A 55 -7.13 2.73 10.30
CA VAL A 55 -6.40 3.92 9.88
C VAL A 55 -5.84 4.54 11.14
N SER A 56 -4.56 4.33 11.40
CA SER A 56 -3.96 4.75 12.65
C SER A 56 -3.46 6.20 12.53
N PRO A 57 -3.82 7.10 13.47
CA PRO A 57 -3.10 8.35 13.61
C PRO A 57 -1.66 7.98 14.02
N THR A 58 -0.68 8.54 13.31
CA THR A 58 0.75 8.27 13.53
C THR A 58 1.13 8.40 15.02
N GLY A 59 1.33 7.29 15.70
CA GLY A 59 1.71 7.21 17.11
C GLY A 59 2.26 5.82 17.47
N PRO A 60 3.12 5.70 18.49
CA PRO A 60 3.65 4.40 18.90
C PRO A 60 2.56 3.60 19.61
N GLY A 61 2.19 2.44 19.08
CA GLY A 61 1.27 1.52 19.75
C GLY A 61 1.91 0.16 20.01
N GLY A 62 1.58 -0.40 21.17
CA GLY A 62 1.86 -1.77 21.56
C GLY A 62 0.55 -2.49 21.84
N GLY A 63 0.48 -3.77 21.45
CA GLY A 63 -0.67 -4.66 21.67
C GLY A 63 -0.86 -5.63 20.50
N SER A 64 -1.20 -6.89 20.78
CA SER A 64 -1.29 -7.99 19.78
C SER A 64 -2.71 -8.44 19.43
N ALA A 65 -3.76 -7.75 19.88
CA ALA A 65 -5.07 -7.93 19.29
C ALA A 65 -5.19 -7.03 18.04
N TRP A 66 -5.85 -7.50 16.97
CA TRP A 66 -6.57 -6.56 16.07
C TRP A 66 -7.43 -5.63 16.98
N GLU A 67 -8.01 -4.51 16.60
CA GLU A 67 -8.59 -3.56 17.58
C GLU A 67 -7.62 -2.93 18.63
N ALA A 68 -7.00 -3.67 19.56
CA ALA A 68 -6.19 -3.09 20.65
C ALA A 68 -4.74 -2.74 20.24
N GLY A 69 -4.23 -3.40 19.19
CA GLY A 69 -2.87 -3.22 18.68
C GLY A 69 -2.81 -2.24 17.52
N THR A 70 -1.95 -1.23 17.65
CA THR A 70 -1.47 -0.46 16.49
C THR A 70 -0.09 -0.99 16.14
N VAL A 71 0.12 -1.42 14.89
CA VAL A 71 1.45 -1.81 14.45
C VAL A 71 2.30 -0.54 14.25
N PRO A 72 3.50 -0.44 14.86
CA PRO A 72 4.35 0.74 14.72
C PRO A 72 4.63 1.10 13.25
N GLY A 73 4.60 2.40 12.95
CA GLY A 73 4.88 2.93 11.60
C GLY A 73 3.78 2.65 10.56
N THR A 74 2.72 1.94 10.94
CA THR A 74 1.63 1.59 10.04
C THR A 74 0.58 2.69 9.99
N TYR A 75 0.22 3.11 8.78
CA TYR A 75 -0.78 4.13 8.54
C TYR A 75 -2.15 3.54 8.17
N LEU A 76 -2.14 2.40 7.48
CA LEU A 76 -3.34 1.78 6.91
C LEU A 76 -3.21 0.26 6.97
N GLU A 77 -4.25 -0.41 7.45
CA GLU A 77 -4.36 -1.87 7.51
C GLU A 77 -5.71 -2.32 6.96
N PHE A 78 -5.73 -3.39 6.18
CA PHE A 78 -6.92 -4.13 5.80
C PHE A 78 -6.79 -5.58 6.23
N LEU A 79 -7.87 -6.14 6.75
CA LEU A 79 -7.99 -7.56 7.06
C LEU A 79 -9.33 -8.05 6.55
N GLY A 80 -9.32 -9.12 5.78
CA GLY A 80 -10.55 -9.62 5.16
C GLY A 80 -10.36 -10.90 4.39
N GLU A 81 -11.33 -11.19 3.54
CA GLU A 81 -11.27 -12.30 2.61
C GLU A 81 -11.40 -11.80 1.16
N HIS A 82 -10.58 -12.36 0.27
CA HIS A 82 -10.66 -12.13 -1.15
C HIS A 82 -10.63 -13.47 -1.90
N GLN A 83 -11.73 -13.77 -2.60
CA GLN A 83 -11.93 -15.03 -3.34
C GLN A 83 -11.67 -16.31 -2.51
N GLY A 84 -12.11 -16.35 -1.25
CA GLY A 84 -12.01 -17.51 -0.36
C GLY A 84 -10.73 -17.57 0.50
N LEU A 85 -9.76 -16.69 0.25
CA LEU A 85 -8.50 -16.63 0.98
C LEU A 85 -8.46 -15.41 1.90
N VAL A 86 -8.03 -15.64 3.14
CA VAL A 86 -7.82 -14.56 4.11
C VAL A 86 -6.63 -13.73 3.66
N PHE A 87 -6.76 -12.41 3.72
CA PHE A 87 -5.68 -11.50 3.39
C PHE A 87 -5.48 -10.45 4.47
N HIS A 88 -4.25 -9.96 4.54
CA HIS A 88 -3.88 -8.75 5.24
C HIS A 88 -3.18 -7.81 4.26
N ALA A 89 -3.40 -6.51 4.37
CA ALA A 89 -2.64 -5.52 3.62
C ALA A 89 -2.27 -4.36 4.52
N ARG A 90 -1.01 -3.95 4.47
CA ARG A 90 -0.45 -2.94 5.37
C ARG A 90 0.40 -1.92 4.62
N GLU A 91 0.18 -0.64 4.89
CA GLU A 91 1.06 0.45 4.46
C GLU A 91 1.88 0.97 5.66
N HIS A 92 3.21 0.92 5.52
CA HIS A 92 4.19 1.43 6.47
C HIS A 92 4.82 2.70 5.91
N ARG A 93 4.98 3.72 6.76
CA ARG A 93 5.74 4.92 6.43
C ARG A 93 7.12 4.92 7.12
N THR A 94 8.17 4.64 6.36
CA THR A 94 9.55 4.60 6.86
C THR A 94 10.27 5.93 6.60
N ARG A 95 11.12 6.37 7.54
CA ARG A 95 12.03 7.50 7.34
C ARG A 95 13.29 7.00 6.63
N ALA A 96 13.47 7.36 5.37
CA ALA A 96 14.64 6.97 4.58
C ALA A 96 15.68 8.10 4.55
N THR A 97 16.93 7.75 4.86
CA THR A 97 18.08 8.67 4.72
C THR A 97 18.44 8.82 3.25
N ARG A 98 18.67 10.06 2.81
CA ARG A 98 19.16 10.39 1.49
C ARG A 98 20.40 11.28 1.63
N SER A 99 21.43 11.00 0.83
CA SER A 99 22.55 11.94 0.68
C SER A 99 21.99 13.28 0.18
N SER A 100 22.25 14.36 0.91
CA SER A 100 21.80 15.72 0.56
C SER A 100 22.55 16.31 -0.64
N GLY A 101 23.49 15.57 -1.24
CA GLY A 101 24.44 16.10 -2.22
C GLY A 101 25.57 16.93 -1.61
N HIS A 102 25.56 17.15 -0.29
CA HIS A 102 26.60 17.87 0.46
C HIS A 102 27.31 16.90 1.42
N PRO A 103 28.65 16.81 1.40
CA PRO A 103 29.39 15.99 2.35
C PRO A 103 29.06 16.41 3.80
N GLY A 104 28.50 15.49 4.59
CA GLY A 104 28.23 15.70 6.03
C GLY A 104 26.78 16.00 6.40
N GLU A 105 25.88 16.27 5.45
CA GLU A 105 24.49 16.60 5.76
C GLU A 105 23.54 15.45 5.38
N GLN A 106 22.83 14.90 6.36
CA GLN A 106 21.82 13.88 6.12
C GLN A 106 20.47 14.53 5.83
N SER A 107 19.92 14.30 4.64
CA SER A 107 18.53 14.63 4.35
C SER A 107 17.64 13.42 4.61
N TYR A 108 16.41 13.66 5.05
CA TYR A 108 15.44 12.60 5.31
C TYR A 108 14.23 12.78 4.40
N ARG A 109 13.74 11.68 3.82
CA ARG A 109 12.42 11.65 3.19
C ARG A 109 11.56 10.58 3.82
N TRP A 110 10.27 10.88 3.92
CA TRP A 110 9.28 9.85 4.22
C TRP A 110 9.04 9.00 2.98
N ARG A 111 9.19 7.70 3.12
CA ARG A 111 8.98 6.70 2.08
C ARG A 111 7.78 5.83 2.47
N PRO A 112 6.74 5.73 1.65
CA PRO A 112 5.71 4.72 1.84
C PRO A 112 6.23 3.37 1.31
N ASP A 113 5.99 2.32 2.07
CA ASP A 113 6.21 0.93 1.68
C ASP A 113 4.94 0.16 2.02
N TYR A 114 4.57 -0.85 1.24
CA TYR A 114 3.40 -1.65 1.55
C TYR A 114 3.63 -3.14 1.31
N VAL A 115 2.90 -3.95 2.06
CA VAL A 115 2.85 -5.40 1.90
C VAL A 115 1.39 -5.84 1.82
N VAL A 116 1.09 -6.71 0.85
CA VAL A 116 -0.20 -7.42 0.76
C VAL A 116 0.10 -8.90 0.91
N THR A 117 -0.59 -9.58 1.80
CA THR A 117 -0.38 -10.99 2.13
C THR A 117 -1.68 -11.75 2.05
N VAL A 118 -1.64 -12.96 1.50
CA VAL A 118 -2.75 -13.91 1.47
C VAL A 118 -2.32 -15.20 2.18
N ALA A 119 -3.16 -15.71 3.07
CA ALA A 119 -3.01 -17.03 3.66
C ALA A 119 -3.40 -18.10 2.64
N THR A 120 -2.48 -19.02 2.34
CA THR A 120 -2.71 -20.15 1.42
C THR A 120 -3.34 -21.35 2.13
N THR A 121 -3.25 -21.40 3.45
CA THR A 121 -3.99 -22.34 4.29
C THR A 121 -5.20 -21.65 4.91
N ALA A 122 -6.34 -22.32 4.92
CA ALA A 122 -7.53 -21.77 5.56
C ALA A 122 -7.37 -21.86 7.09
N PRO A 123 -7.35 -20.74 7.82
CA PRO A 123 -7.43 -20.78 9.27
C PRO A 123 -8.82 -21.30 9.70
N PRO A 124 -8.93 -21.88 10.91
CA PRO A 124 -10.21 -22.36 11.43
C PRO A 124 -11.19 -21.19 11.68
N GLY A 125 -12.49 -21.50 11.69
CA GLY A 125 -13.57 -20.53 11.93
C GLY A 125 -14.23 -19.99 10.66
N GLN A 126 -15.11 -19.00 10.81
CA GLN A 126 -15.83 -18.34 9.72
C GLN A 126 -15.81 -16.82 9.88
N GLY A 127 -16.00 -16.09 8.77
CA GLY A 127 -16.09 -14.63 8.79
C GLY A 127 -14.91 -13.96 9.48
N ALA A 128 -15.19 -12.95 10.30
CA ALA A 128 -14.16 -12.17 11.00
C ALA A 128 -13.29 -13.04 11.93
N ASP A 129 -13.85 -14.06 12.59
CA ASP A 129 -13.10 -14.93 13.50
C ASP A 129 -11.99 -15.67 12.78
N ARG A 130 -12.28 -16.14 11.56
CA ARG A 130 -11.32 -16.76 10.66
C ARG A 130 -10.17 -15.80 10.32
N TRP A 131 -10.50 -14.53 10.06
CA TRP A 131 -9.51 -13.52 9.69
C TRP A 131 -8.60 -13.18 10.87
N LEU A 132 -9.21 -13.00 12.04
CA LEU A 132 -8.52 -12.72 13.31
C LEU A 132 -7.61 -13.88 13.71
N ALA A 133 -8.00 -15.12 13.44
CA ALA A 133 -7.17 -16.30 13.72
C ALA A 133 -5.89 -16.35 12.86
N ALA A 134 -5.93 -15.90 11.60
CA ALA A 134 -4.74 -15.85 10.74
C ALA A 134 -3.85 -14.61 10.99
N TYR A 135 -4.41 -13.55 11.56
CA TYR A 135 -3.75 -12.26 11.69
C TYR A 135 -2.37 -12.31 12.37
N PRO A 136 -2.15 -13.01 13.50
CA PRO A 136 -0.83 -13.06 14.14
C PRO A 136 0.25 -13.69 13.26
N ALA A 137 -0.08 -14.78 12.55
CA ALA A 137 0.87 -15.45 11.67
C ALA A 137 1.21 -14.59 10.45
N ILE A 138 0.22 -13.89 9.90
CA ILE A 138 0.43 -12.96 8.79
C ILE A 138 1.32 -11.78 9.24
N LEU A 139 1.10 -11.21 10.42
CA LEU A 139 1.92 -10.11 10.93
C LEU A 139 3.40 -10.48 11.09
N ASP A 140 3.69 -11.64 11.70
CA ASP A 140 5.06 -12.14 11.86
C ASP A 140 5.78 -12.29 10.51
N TRP A 141 5.06 -12.80 9.52
CA TRP A 141 5.56 -12.93 8.16
C TRP A 141 5.86 -11.57 7.51
N GLU A 142 4.92 -10.63 7.57
CA GLU A 142 5.08 -9.31 6.96
C GLU A 142 6.22 -8.51 7.57
N GLN A 143 6.47 -8.67 8.88
CA GLN A 143 7.55 -7.98 9.56
C GLN A 143 8.92 -8.31 8.96
N ARG A 144 9.14 -9.55 8.52
CA ARG A 144 10.35 -9.95 7.80
C ARG A 144 10.47 -9.25 6.45
N ILE A 145 9.37 -9.14 5.71
CA ILE A 145 9.37 -8.45 4.41
C ILE A 145 9.71 -6.97 4.58
N PHE A 146 9.09 -6.27 5.55
CA PHE A 146 9.42 -4.86 5.80
C PHE A 146 10.89 -4.66 6.17
N HIS A 147 11.47 -5.57 6.96
CA HIS A 147 12.90 -5.55 7.28
C HIS A 147 13.79 -5.68 6.02
N ASP A 148 13.39 -6.53 5.07
CA ASP A 148 14.08 -6.67 3.79
C ASP A 148 13.97 -5.40 2.91
N LEU A 149 12.78 -4.79 2.87
CA LEU A 149 12.53 -3.53 2.15
C LEU A 149 13.37 -2.38 2.71
N ASP A 150 13.50 -2.31 4.03
CA ASP A 150 14.30 -1.29 4.73
C ASP A 150 15.79 -1.43 4.45
N ARG A 151 16.30 -2.66 4.37
CA ARG A 151 17.68 -2.97 4.00
C ARG A 151 17.97 -2.81 2.50
N ALA A 152 16.99 -2.37 1.72
CA ALA A 152 17.12 -2.23 0.28
C ALA A 152 17.56 -3.54 -0.42
N MET A 153 17.23 -4.70 0.18
CA MET A 153 17.53 -5.97 -0.45
C MET A 153 16.81 -6.04 -1.80
N ARG A 154 17.48 -6.60 -2.82
CA ARG A 154 16.85 -6.75 -4.14
C ARG A 154 15.61 -7.65 -3.95
N PRO A 155 14.39 -7.14 -4.18
CA PRO A 155 13.20 -7.94 -3.95
C PRO A 155 13.15 -9.11 -4.95
N PRO A 156 12.51 -10.22 -4.59
CA PRO A 156 12.24 -11.32 -5.52
C PRO A 156 11.45 -10.85 -6.75
N PRO A 157 11.40 -11.63 -7.85
CA PRO A 157 10.71 -11.23 -9.07
C PRO A 157 9.28 -10.72 -8.82
N GLY A 158 9.05 -9.46 -9.22
CA GLY A 158 7.77 -8.79 -9.03
C GLY A 158 7.37 -8.50 -7.58
N GLY A 159 8.29 -8.65 -6.63
CA GLY A 159 8.11 -8.41 -5.19
C GLY A 159 7.40 -9.53 -4.44
N VAL A 160 7.35 -10.75 -5.01
CA VAL A 160 6.59 -11.87 -4.44
C VAL A 160 7.42 -12.66 -3.42
N HIS A 161 6.91 -12.77 -2.20
CA HIS A 161 7.47 -13.60 -1.14
C HIS A 161 6.51 -14.76 -0.86
N SER A 162 7.01 -15.97 -0.65
CA SER A 162 6.19 -17.14 -0.32
C SER A 162 6.85 -17.98 0.76
N GLY A 163 6.07 -18.48 1.71
CA GLY A 163 6.56 -19.33 2.79
C GLY A 163 5.53 -19.46 3.91
N SER A 164 5.70 -20.44 4.80
CA SER A 164 4.91 -20.56 6.05
C SER A 164 3.38 -20.52 5.85
N GLY A 165 2.85 -21.03 4.74
CA GLY A 165 1.41 -21.02 4.46
C GLY A 165 0.85 -19.65 4.05
N VAL A 166 1.70 -18.74 3.59
CA VAL A 166 1.31 -17.41 3.10
C VAL A 166 2.10 -17.03 1.83
N VAL A 167 1.51 -16.16 1.03
CA VAL A 167 2.17 -15.52 -0.13
C VAL A 167 1.88 -14.03 -0.08
N SER A 168 2.90 -13.21 -0.32
CA SER A 168 2.83 -11.76 -0.22
C SER A 168 3.47 -11.05 -1.40
N VAL A 169 3.03 -9.82 -1.65
CA VAL A 169 3.71 -8.84 -2.49
C VAL A 169 4.19 -7.70 -1.60
N GLY A 170 5.49 -7.44 -1.60
CA GLY A 170 6.10 -6.27 -0.97
C GLY A 170 6.51 -5.23 -2.01
N LYS A 171 6.17 -3.96 -1.78
CA LYS A 171 6.62 -2.83 -2.60
C LYS A 171 7.30 -1.77 -1.74
N ARG A 172 8.40 -1.24 -2.29
CA ARG A 172 9.20 -0.17 -1.71
C ARG A 172 8.95 1.13 -2.45
N ASP A 173 8.89 2.25 -1.72
CA ASP A 173 8.65 3.59 -2.26
C ASP A 173 7.34 3.70 -3.06
N ASP A 174 6.32 2.94 -2.64
CA ASP A 174 5.02 2.90 -3.30
C ASP A 174 3.90 2.96 -2.28
N ARG A 175 2.74 3.48 -2.70
CA ARG A 175 1.57 3.64 -1.84
C ARG A 175 0.50 2.63 -2.18
N LEU A 176 -0.19 2.17 -1.16
CA LEU A 176 -1.36 1.35 -1.36
C LEU A 176 -2.47 2.21 -1.96
N SER A 177 -3.10 1.71 -3.02
CA SER A 177 -4.28 2.31 -3.63
C SER A 177 -5.34 1.24 -3.86
N LYS A 178 -6.62 1.63 -4.00
CA LYS A 178 -7.70 0.67 -4.31
C LYS A 178 -7.35 -0.23 -5.50
N LYS A 179 -6.89 0.37 -6.59
CA LYS A 179 -6.53 -0.36 -7.82
C LYS A 179 -5.40 -1.35 -7.56
N GLN A 180 -4.35 -0.89 -6.87
CA GLN A 180 -3.16 -1.70 -6.61
C GLN A 180 -3.45 -2.84 -5.62
N LEU A 181 -4.19 -2.56 -4.54
CA LEU A 181 -4.62 -3.56 -3.57
C LEU A 181 -5.39 -4.70 -4.26
N LEU A 182 -6.39 -4.37 -5.08
CA LEU A 182 -7.18 -5.38 -5.79
C LEU A 182 -6.33 -6.17 -6.80
N ALA A 183 -5.46 -5.50 -7.55
CA ALA A 183 -4.57 -6.16 -8.51
C ALA A 183 -3.57 -7.10 -7.82
N ASP A 184 -2.98 -6.68 -6.70
CA ASP A 184 -2.07 -7.52 -5.93
C ASP A 184 -2.81 -8.70 -5.28
N LEU A 185 -4.03 -8.50 -4.77
CA LEU A 185 -4.85 -9.58 -4.24
C LEU A 185 -5.22 -10.61 -5.33
N ASP A 186 -5.68 -10.17 -6.50
CA ASP A 186 -6.00 -11.08 -7.62
C ASP A 186 -4.77 -11.88 -8.05
N ARG A 187 -3.61 -11.22 -8.12
CA ARG A 187 -2.34 -11.88 -8.42
C ARG A 187 -1.95 -12.90 -7.35
N LEU A 188 -2.08 -12.56 -6.07
CA LEU A 188 -1.75 -13.45 -4.96
C LEU A 188 -2.67 -14.67 -4.89
N VAL A 189 -3.97 -14.49 -5.15
CA VAL A 189 -4.92 -15.61 -5.25
C VAL A 189 -4.55 -16.55 -6.39
N ALA A 190 -4.21 -16.01 -7.56
CA ALA A 190 -3.77 -16.83 -8.70
C ALA A 190 -2.51 -17.65 -8.36
N LEU A 191 -1.53 -17.03 -7.70
CA LEU A 191 -0.33 -17.70 -7.22
C LEU A 191 -0.64 -18.78 -6.17
N ALA A 192 -1.45 -18.46 -5.17
CA ALA A 192 -1.84 -19.39 -4.12
C ALA A 192 -2.53 -20.65 -4.68
N ARG A 193 -3.43 -20.48 -5.66
CA ARG A 193 -4.10 -21.60 -6.32
C ARG A 193 -3.16 -22.44 -7.17
N SER A 194 -2.19 -21.82 -7.85
CA SER A 194 -1.19 -22.56 -8.63
C SER A 194 -0.26 -23.43 -7.79
N GLN A 195 -0.10 -23.11 -6.49
CA GLN A 195 0.71 -23.89 -5.56
C GLN A 195 -0.03 -25.09 -4.95
N GLN A 196 -1.35 -25.17 -5.15
CA GLN A 196 -2.21 -26.26 -4.63
C GLN A 196 -2.50 -27.35 -5.68
N GLN A 197 -2.02 -27.16 -6.92
CA GLN A 197 -2.11 -28.12 -8.03
C GLN A 197 -0.80 -28.91 -8.15
#